data_AF-A0A8S2SQY3-F1
#
_entry.id   AF-A0A8S2SQY3-F1
#
_cell.length_a   1.000
_cell.length_b   1.000
_cell.length_c   1.000
_cell.angle_alpha   90.00
_cell.angle_beta   90.00
_cell.angle_gamma   90.00
#
_symmetry.space_group_name_H-M   'P 1'
#
loop_
_entity.id
_entity.type
_entity.pdbx_description
1 polymer ?
#
loop_
_entity_poly.entity_id
_entity_poly.type
_entity_poly.pdbx_seq_one_letter_code
_entity_poly.pdbx_strand_id
1 'polypeptide(L)' 'YDALQWLNQNNPLYRYITINQSTIDKLPDDDVPECLWATMKISNNTEAAESERSSYIPGPLTNASESNTATTVPITAR' A
#
# COMPACT_ATOMS: atom_id res chain seq x y z
N TYR A 1 7.94 -20.41 -5.47
CA TYR A 1 7.28 -21.50 -6.23
C TYR A 1 6.13 -22.11 -5.42
N ASP A 2 6.39 -22.62 -4.22
CA ASP A 2 5.38 -23.27 -3.36
C ASP A 2 4.18 -22.39 -2.98
N ALA A 3 4.40 -21.07 -2.86
CA ALA A 3 3.36 -20.13 -2.46
C ALA A 3 2.17 -20.06 -3.45
N LEU A 4 2.42 -20.10 -4.77
CA LEU A 4 1.34 -20.01 -5.77
C LEU A 4 0.53 -21.31 -5.85
N GLN A 5 1.20 -22.47 -5.72
CA GLN A 5 0.52 -23.76 -5.63
C GLN A 5 -0.30 -23.85 -4.34
N TRP A 6 0.29 -23.41 -3.22
CA TRP A 6 -0.42 -23.34 -1.95
C TRP A 6 -1.66 -22.46 -2.04
N LEU A 7 -1.55 -21.27 -2.65
CA LEU A 7 -2.67 -20.36 -2.82
C LEU A 7 -3.80 -20.97 -3.65
N ASN A 8 -3.46 -21.64 -4.76
CA ASN A 8 -4.42 -22.31 -5.63
C ASN A 8 -5.18 -23.45 -4.91
N GLN A 9 -4.48 -24.20 -4.05
CA GLN A 9 -5.05 -25.32 -3.30
C GLN A 9 -5.93 -24.87 -2.13
N ASN A 10 -5.53 -23.80 -1.43
CA ASN A 10 -6.14 -23.40 -0.16
C ASN A 10 -7.17 -22.26 -0.30
N ASN A 11 -7.17 -21.51 -1.40
CA ASN A 11 -8.12 -20.43 -1.62
C ASN A 11 -9.11 -20.78 -2.75
N PRO A 12 -10.41 -20.99 -2.41
CA PRO A 12 -11.45 -21.33 -3.39
C PRO A 12 -11.57 -20.33 -4.56
N LEU A 13 -11.23 -19.06 -4.32
CA LEU A 13 -11.26 -18.01 -5.35
C LEU A 13 -10.26 -18.26 -6.49
N TYR A 14 -9.18 -18.99 -6.22
CA TYR A 14 -8.08 -19.21 -7.16
C TYR A 14 -8.06 -20.63 -7.73
N ARG A 15 -8.98 -21.52 -7.31
CA ARG A 15 -9.01 -22.94 -7.67
C ARG A 15 -9.07 -23.21 -9.18
N TYR A 16 -9.66 -22.31 -9.96
CA TYR A 16 -9.84 -22.47 -11.41
C TYR A 16 -8.79 -21.73 -12.24
N ILE A 17 -7.78 -21.14 -11.60
CA ILE A 17 -6.72 -20.44 -12.29
C ILE A 17 -5.64 -21.43 -12.68
N THR A 18 -5.31 -21.48 -13.97
CA THR A 18 -4.20 -22.27 -14.49
C THR A 18 -2.90 -21.49 -14.32
N ILE A 19 -1.95 -22.05 -13.57
CA ILE A 19 -0.63 -21.46 -13.37
C ILE A 19 0.20 -21.71 -14.64
N ASN A 20 0.58 -20.63 -15.35
CA ASN A 20 1.45 -20.73 -16.53
C ASN A 20 2.92 -20.58 -16.12
N GLN A 21 3.59 -21.72 -15.97
CA GLN A 21 4.99 -21.74 -15.55
C GLN A 21 5.92 -21.03 -16.56
N SER A 22 5.67 -21.21 -17.86
CA SER A 22 6.50 -20.60 -18.91
C SER A 22 6.46 -19.06 -18.92
N THR A 23 5.41 -18.46 -18.36
CA THR A 23 5.31 -17.01 -18.16
C THR A 23 6.00 -16.58 -16.88
N ILE A 24 5.87 -17.37 -15.81
CA ILE A 24 6.51 -17.11 -14.52
C ILE A 24 8.04 -17.17 -14.65
N ASP A 25 8.58 -18.13 -15.40
CA ASP A 25 10.02 -18.29 -15.63
C ASP A 25 10.64 -17.13 -16.44
N LYS A 26 9.82 -16.28 -17.03
CA LYS A 26 10.25 -15.08 -17.76
C LYS A 26 10.22 -13.82 -16.90
N LEU A 27 9.66 -13.89 -15.69
CA LEU A 27 9.69 -12.77 -14.77
C LEU A 27 11.12 -12.57 -14.27
N PRO A 28 11.61 -11.33 -14.22
CA PRO A 28 12.92 -11.04 -13.64
C PRO A 28 12.89 -11.33 -12.13
N ASP A 29 14.02 -11.77 -11.59
CA ASP A 29 14.14 -12.08 -10.15
C ASP A 29 13.94 -10.83 -9.26
N ASP A 30 14.33 -9.66 -9.76
CA ASP A 30 14.17 -8.36 -9.09
C ASP A 30 13.36 -7.42 -9.99
N ASP A 31 12.05 -7.45 -9.82
CA ASP A 31 11.08 -6.64 -10.57
C ASP A 31 10.87 -5.25 -9.95
N VAL A 32 11.82 -4.78 -9.12
CA VAL A 32 11.78 -3.45 -8.50
C VAL A 32 12.65 -2.51 -9.33
N PRO A 33 12.05 -1.53 -10.05
CA PRO A 33 12.80 -0.55 -10.80
C PRO A 33 13.84 0.16 -9.94
N GLU A 34 15.07 0.30 -10.46
CA GLU A 34 16.17 1.05 -9.82
C GLU A 34 15.75 2.45 -9.33
N CYS A 35 14.82 3.10 -10.04
CA CYS A 35 14.31 4.41 -9.65
C CYS A 35 13.56 4.41 -8.30
N LEU A 36 12.95 3.29 -7.91
CA LEU A 36 12.33 3.15 -6.60
C LEU A 36 13.39 3.03 -5.51
N TRP A 37 14.45 2.24 -5.74
CA TRP A 37 15.58 2.14 -4.82
C TRP A 37 16.28 3.48 -4.61
N ALA A 38 16.50 4.23 -5.70
CA ALA A 38 17.17 5.54 -5.67
C ALA A 38 16.41 6.60 -4.85
N THR A 39 15.09 6.46 -4.72
CA THR A 39 14.24 7.42 -3.99
C THR A 39 13.81 6.90 -2.62
N MET A 40 14.06 5.63 -2.32
CA MET A 40 13.67 5.01 -1.06
C MET A 40 14.52 5.55 0.10
N LYS A 41 13.85 6.12 1.11
CA LYS A 41 14.47 6.49 2.39
C LYS A 41 14.08 5.47 3.44
N ILE A 42 15.04 4.65 3.85
CA ILE A 42 14.86 3.70 4.95
C ILE A 42 15.24 4.42 6.25
N SER A 43 14.30 4.48 7.20
CA SER A 43 14.54 4.99 8.56
C SER A 43 14.48 3.84 9.55
N ASN A 44 15.42 3.79 10.48
CA ASN A 44 15.42 2.86 11.61
C ASN A 44 14.85 3.49 12.90
N ASN A 45 14.32 4.71 12.82
CA ASN A 45 13.72 5.39 13.96
C ASN A 45 12.28 4.89 14.17
N THR A 46 12.16 3.83 14.96
CA THR A 46 10.88 3.18 15.28
C THR A 46 9.95 4.08 16.11
N GLU A 47 10.50 4.97 16.94
CA GLU A 47 9.72 5.91 17.76
C GLU A 47 9.01 6.95 16.89
N ALA A 48 9.70 7.51 15.89
CA ALA A 48 9.10 8.41 14.92
C ALA A 48 7.98 7.73 14.11
N ALA A 49 8.21 6.48 13.68
CA ALA A 49 7.22 5.70 12.95
C ALA A 49 5.96 5.38 13.80
N GLU A 50 6.14 5.10 15.10
CA GLU A 50 5.05 4.87 16.04
C GLU A 50 4.22 6.14 16.26
N SER A 51 4.89 7.27 16.41
CA SER A 51 4.26 8.58 16.58
C SER A 51 3.42 8.97 15.36
N GLU A 52 3.99 8.80 14.16
CA GLU A 52 3.26 9.02 12.90
C GLU A 52 2.03 8.11 12.81
N ARG A 53 2.18 6.80 13.04
CA ARG A 53 1.07 5.83 13.00
C ARG A 53 -0.08 6.23 13.93
N SER A 54 0.25 6.66 15.14
CA SER A 54 -0.71 7.04 16.17
C SER A 54 -1.49 8.31 15.81
N SER A 55 -0.96 9.13 14.90
CA SER A 55 -1.59 10.38 14.45
C SER A 55 -2.60 10.17 13.31
N TYR A 56 -2.45 9.12 12.50
CA TYR A 56 -3.32 8.87 11.33
C TYR A 56 -4.70 8.31 11.67
N ILE A 57 -4.87 7.76 12.88
CA ILE A 57 -6.18 7.31 13.35
C ILE A 57 -6.71 8.39 14.28
N PRO A 58 -7.71 9.19 13.85
CA PRO A 58 -8.40 10.08 14.76
C PRO A 58 -8.96 9.24 15.90
N GLY A 59 -8.58 9.56 17.14
CA GLY A 59 -9.16 8.90 18.30
C GLY A 59 -10.68 9.12 18.30
N PRO A 60 -11.47 8.22 18.90
CA PRO A 60 -12.93 8.36 18.99
C PRO A 60 -13.40 9.62 19.76
N LEU A 61 -12.47 10.45 20.23
CA LEU A 61 -12.69 11.67 21.01
C LEU A 61 -12.02 12.92 20.42
N THR A 62 -11.47 12.87 19.20
CA THR A 62 -11.13 14.11 18.46
C THR A 62 -12.41 14.71 17.88
N ASN A 63 -13.06 15.46 18.76
CA ASN A 63 -14.41 16.03 18.70
C ASN A 63 -14.92 16.43 17.30
N ALA A 64 -16.11 15.91 16.99
CA ALA A 64 -17.10 16.60 16.18
C ALA A 64 -17.60 17.84 16.94
N SER A 65 -16.82 18.93 16.95
CA SER A 65 -17.29 20.29 17.28
C SER A 65 -16.37 21.34 16.65
N GLU A 66 -16.84 21.84 15.50
CA GLU A 66 -16.76 23.22 15.03
C GLU A 66 -15.39 23.88 14.77
N SER A 67 -15.08 24.03 13.47
CA SER A 67 -14.74 25.35 12.95
C SER A 67 -15.34 25.51 11.56
N ASN A 68 -16.55 26.09 11.54
CA ASN A 68 -17.08 26.79 10.38
C ASN A 68 -16.24 28.05 10.14
N THR A 69 -15.23 27.98 9.27
CA THR A 69 -14.82 29.16 8.49
C THR A 69 -14.63 28.73 7.05
N ALA A 70 -15.65 29.07 6.25
CA ALA A 70 -15.63 28.93 4.81
C ALA A 70 -14.40 29.63 4.22
N THR A 71 -13.45 28.86 3.71
CA THR A 71 -12.57 29.32 2.62
C THR A 71 -12.90 28.47 1.41
N THR A 72 -13.91 28.91 0.66
CA THR A 72 -14.20 28.35 -0.66
C THR A 72 -13.04 28.73 -1.56
N VAL A 73 -12.20 27.76 -1.92
CA VAL A 73 -11.16 27.94 -2.94
C VAL A 73 -11.84 27.80 -4.30
N PRO A 74 -11.94 28.87 -5.12
CA PRO A 74 -12.57 28.75 -6.42
C PRO A 74 -11.68 27.93 -7.35
N ILE A 75 -12.23 26.84 -7.88
CA ILE A 75 -11.60 26.08 -8.95
C ILE A 75 -11.92 26.80 -10.25
N THR A 76 -10.98 27.61 -10.75
CA THR A 76 -11.06 28.18 -12.09
C THR A 76 -10.88 27.06 -13.10
N ALA A 77 -11.96 26.66 -13.76
CA ALA A 77 -11.89 25.80 -14.92
C ALA A 77 -11.13 26.53 -16.05
N ARG A 78 -10.18 25.83 -16.67
CA ARG A 78 -9.54 26.24 -17.93
C ARG A 78 -10.22 25.52 -19.08
#